data_AF-A0A382ZJL6-F1
#
_entry.id   AF-A0A382ZJL6-F1
#
_cell.length_a   1.000
_cell.length_b   1.000
_cell.length_c   1.000
_cell.angle_alpha   90.00
_cell.angle_beta   90.00
_cell.angle_gamma   90.00
#
_symmetry.space_group_name_H-M   'P 1'
#
loop_
_entity.id
_entity.type
_entity.pdbx_description
1 polymer ?
#
loop_
_entity_poly.entity_id
_entity_poly.type
_entity_poly.pdbx_seq_one_letter_code
_entity_poly.pdbx_strand_id
1 'polypeptide(L)'
;FGKNITSQNYSMNWDINFLYLMPEDEVLFRIGAADNNTIPKPSWTYSKELSAFYPSLEEMFFQIEENENEVMEEAEDITLTMDEVQELVEDLKLDLLKSEEMDWEQSQQTEEVIQKMEDIFEQMAQMSDVMDAVKEQIEKNDLLNENLTEKFQNLQELLNQLMTPEMKEALEKMREAAQEMDPEKMLQALEEFEFNAQDFEEQLDRFIEMFELAMAEQKMDEIRKKLEQMIQEQQAIMDELKEDSQSFEELAAREK
;
A
#
# COMPACT_ATOMS: atom_id res chain seq x y z
N PHE A 1 -34.51 14.62 20.15
CA PHE A 1 -33.33 15.31 20.69
C PHE A 1 -33.34 15.23 22.21
N GLY A 2 -32.38 14.51 22.81
CA GLY A 2 -32.27 14.40 24.27
C GLY A 2 -31.87 15.75 24.87
N LYS A 3 -32.59 16.19 25.91
CA LYS A 3 -32.23 17.40 26.67
C LYS A 3 -30.89 17.10 27.37
N ASN A 4 -29.82 17.84 27.04
CA ASN A 4 -28.45 17.81 27.60
C ASN A 4 -27.34 17.13 26.76
N ILE A 5 -27.35 17.29 25.43
CA ILE A 5 -26.17 16.99 24.60
C ILE A 5 -25.44 18.31 24.33
N THR A 6 -24.22 18.47 24.84
CA THR A 6 -23.37 19.67 24.66
C THR A 6 -22.34 19.54 23.53
N SER A 7 -22.12 18.34 23.03
CA SER A 7 -21.19 18.05 21.93
C SER A 7 -21.76 16.92 21.07
N GLN A 8 -21.57 17.03 19.75
CA GLN A 8 -21.95 16.02 18.79
C GLN A 8 -20.86 15.92 17.73
N ASN A 9 -20.46 14.70 17.40
CA ASN A 9 -19.53 14.46 16.30
C ASN A 9 -20.33 14.26 15.01
N TYR A 10 -19.88 14.89 13.94
CA TYR A 10 -20.45 14.76 12.61
C TYR A 10 -19.32 14.49 11.63
N SER A 11 -19.49 13.49 10.77
CA SER A 11 -18.57 13.17 9.69
C SER A 11 -19.30 13.34 8.37
N MET A 12 -18.67 14.02 7.41
CA MET A 12 -19.19 14.19 6.06
C MET A 12 -18.06 14.10 5.05
N ASN A 13 -18.34 13.44 3.94
CA ASN A 13 -17.49 13.52 2.76
C ASN A 13 -17.91 14.75 1.96
N TRP A 14 -16.97 15.67 1.72
CA TRP A 14 -17.19 16.88 0.92
C TRP A 14 -16.48 16.71 -0.41
N ASP A 15 -17.25 16.53 -1.48
CA ASP A 15 -16.72 16.52 -2.84
C ASP A 15 -16.34 17.96 -3.26
N ILE A 16 -15.05 18.17 -3.50
CA ILE A 16 -14.47 19.44 -3.91
C ILE A 16 -13.94 19.41 -5.36
N ASN A 17 -14.28 18.38 -6.15
CA ASN A 17 -13.84 18.26 -7.55
C ASN A 17 -14.24 19.47 -8.41
N PHE A 18 -15.27 20.22 -8.00
CA PHE A 18 -15.70 21.46 -8.66
C PHE A 18 -14.67 22.60 -8.58
N LEU A 19 -13.67 22.50 -7.69
CA LEU A 19 -12.60 23.49 -7.57
C LEU A 19 -11.49 23.29 -8.61
N TYR A 20 -11.45 22.14 -9.31
CA TYR A 20 -10.42 21.79 -10.29
C TYR A 20 -9.00 22.07 -9.78
N LEU A 21 -8.73 21.59 -8.56
CA LEU A 21 -7.46 21.82 -7.88
C LEU A 21 -6.30 21.23 -8.67
N MET A 22 -5.22 21.98 -8.74
CA MET A 22 -3.93 21.55 -9.24
C MET A 22 -2.97 21.27 -8.07
N PRO A 23 -1.89 20.48 -8.29
CA PRO A 23 -0.78 20.38 -7.34
C PRO A 23 -0.40 21.72 -6.73
N GLU A 24 -0.19 21.73 -5.41
CA GLU A 24 0.16 22.90 -4.59
C GLU A 24 -0.95 23.95 -4.35
N ASP A 25 -2.18 23.72 -4.83
CA ASP A 25 -3.30 24.60 -4.53
C ASP A 25 -3.68 24.60 -3.03
N GLU A 26 -4.00 25.77 -2.50
CA GLU A 26 -4.52 25.94 -1.14
C GLU A 26 -6.03 26.24 -1.16
N VAL A 27 -6.81 25.42 -0.45
CA VAL A 27 -8.24 25.62 -0.24
C VAL A 27 -8.49 26.24 1.13
N LEU A 28 -8.92 27.50 1.15
CA LEU A 28 -9.38 28.18 2.35
C LEU A 28 -10.89 27.98 2.54
N PHE A 29 -11.30 27.44 3.69
CA PHE A 29 -12.71 27.15 3.98
C PHE A 29 -13.10 27.46 5.43
N ARG A 30 -14.41 27.53 5.66
CA ARG A 30 -15.02 27.74 6.99
C ARG A 30 -16.23 26.84 7.14
N ILE A 31 -16.39 26.27 8.33
CA ILE A 31 -17.53 25.43 8.67
C ILE A 31 -18.60 26.32 9.31
N GLY A 32 -19.79 26.38 8.71
CA GLY A 32 -20.94 27.12 9.23
C GLY A 32 -21.94 26.19 9.91
N ALA A 33 -22.43 26.59 11.08
CA ALA A 33 -23.56 25.95 11.75
C ALA A 33 -24.70 26.97 11.92
N ALA A 34 -25.91 26.55 11.61
CA ALA A 34 -27.12 27.33 11.83
C ALA A 34 -27.88 26.81 13.07
N ASP A 35 -28.50 27.73 13.81
CA ASP A 35 -29.49 27.35 14.83
C ASP A 35 -30.77 26.77 14.19
N ASN A 36 -31.71 26.30 15.00
CA ASN A 36 -32.99 25.75 14.54
C ASN A 36 -34.13 26.77 14.48
N ASN A 37 -33.85 28.08 14.52
CA ASN A 37 -34.88 29.13 14.56
C ASN A 37 -35.50 29.35 13.18
N THR A 38 -36.84 29.42 13.11
CA THR A 38 -37.57 29.64 11.84
C THR A 38 -38.07 31.08 11.64
N ILE A 39 -38.11 31.90 12.69
CA ILE A 39 -38.51 33.32 12.64
C ILE A 39 -37.59 34.13 13.56
N PRO A 40 -36.92 35.22 13.10
CA PRO A 40 -37.03 35.83 11.77
C PRO A 40 -36.20 35.12 10.69
N LYS A 41 -35.21 34.28 11.05
CA LYS A 41 -34.43 33.33 10.23
C LYS A 41 -33.43 32.60 11.17
N PRO A 42 -32.82 31.47 10.74
CA PRO A 42 -31.74 30.86 11.50
C PRO A 42 -30.54 31.79 11.65
N SER A 43 -29.89 31.79 12.81
CA SER A 43 -28.62 32.48 13.02
C SER A 43 -27.45 31.56 12.69
N TRP A 44 -26.48 32.06 11.92
CA TRP A 44 -25.27 31.32 11.55
C TRP A 44 -24.11 31.69 12.48
N THR A 45 -23.32 30.68 12.83
CA THR A 45 -21.98 30.84 13.41
C THR A 45 -21.00 30.09 12.53
N TYR A 46 -19.81 30.65 12.35
CA TYR A 46 -18.75 30.06 11.52
C TYR A 46 -17.56 29.69 12.38
N SER A 47 -16.83 28.66 11.96
CA SER A 47 -15.50 28.34 12.49
C SER A 47 -14.50 29.46 12.19
N LYS A 48 -13.29 29.33 12.75
CA LYS A 48 -12.12 30.00 12.20
C LYS A 48 -11.89 29.54 10.75
N GLU A 49 -11.13 30.32 10.00
CA GLU A 49 -10.63 29.89 8.70
C GLU A 49 -9.71 28.68 8.86
N LEU A 50 -9.91 27.71 7.97
CA LEU A 50 -9.15 26.49 7.87
C LEU A 50 -8.55 26.44 6.46
N SER A 51 -7.35 25.87 6.34
CA SER A 51 -6.71 25.61 5.06
C SER A 51 -6.55 24.12 4.84
N ALA A 52 -6.62 23.70 3.58
CA ALA A 52 -6.21 22.39 3.12
C ALA A 52 -5.29 22.58 1.92
N PHE A 53 -4.19 21.85 1.89
CA PHE A 53 -3.23 21.88 0.79
C PHE A 53 -3.47 20.66 -0.09
N TYR A 54 -3.53 20.90 -1.39
CA TYR A 54 -3.46 19.82 -2.35
C TYR A 54 -1.98 19.46 -2.54
N PRO A 55 -1.59 18.19 -2.32
CA PRO A 55 -0.19 17.81 -2.26
C PRO A 55 0.55 18.13 -3.56
N SER A 56 1.84 18.41 -3.45
CA SER A 56 2.68 18.60 -4.62
C SER A 56 2.90 17.28 -5.36
N LEU A 57 3.31 17.36 -6.63
CA LEU A 57 3.65 16.16 -7.39
C LEU A 57 4.80 15.37 -6.72
N GLU A 58 5.75 16.08 -6.12
CA GLU A 58 6.86 15.47 -5.38
C GLU A 58 6.39 14.76 -4.11
N GLU A 59 5.48 15.36 -3.35
CA GLU A 59 4.90 14.73 -2.15
C GLU A 59 4.11 13.47 -2.50
N MET A 60 3.36 13.49 -3.62
CA MET A 60 2.62 12.33 -4.10
C MET A 60 3.56 11.17 -4.47
N PHE A 61 4.64 11.45 -5.22
CA PHE A 61 5.63 10.41 -5.55
C PHE A 61 6.38 9.92 -4.32
N PHE A 62 6.73 10.80 -3.39
CA PHE A 62 7.36 10.41 -2.13
C PHE A 62 6.49 9.43 -1.33
N GLN A 63 5.17 9.66 -1.28
CA GLN A 63 4.24 8.77 -0.59
C GLN A 63 4.13 7.39 -1.27
N ILE A 64 4.21 7.35 -2.61
CA ILE A 64 4.29 6.09 -3.36
C ILE A 64 5.59 5.37 -3.03
N GLU A 65 6.73 6.08 -3.06
CA GLU A 65 8.04 5.49 -2.74
C GLU A 65 8.10 4.95 -1.31
N GLU A 66 7.49 5.62 -0.32
CA GLU A 66 7.41 5.11 1.05
C GLU A 66 6.67 3.77 1.11
N ASN A 67 5.50 3.69 0.46
CA ASN A 67 4.72 2.45 0.39
C ASN A 67 5.46 1.34 -0.39
N GLU A 68 6.17 1.68 -1.47
CA GLU A 68 6.97 0.71 -2.23
C GLU A 68 8.12 0.14 -1.40
N ASN A 69 8.79 0.98 -0.60
CA ASN A 69 9.84 0.53 0.31
C ASN A 69 9.27 -0.37 1.42
N GLU A 70 8.07 -0.07 1.95
CA GLU A 70 7.38 -0.92 2.93
C GLU A 70 7.08 -2.30 2.35
N VAL A 71 6.59 -2.39 1.10
CA VAL A 71 6.37 -3.67 0.42
C VAL A 71 7.67 -4.46 0.24
N MET A 72 8.78 -3.78 -0.08
CA MET A 72 10.08 -4.42 -0.22
C MET A 72 10.65 -4.92 1.11
N GLU A 73 10.57 -4.12 2.17
CA GLU A 73 11.00 -4.51 3.52
C GLU A 73 10.24 -5.76 4.00
N GLU A 74 8.93 -5.77 3.80
CA GLU A 74 8.09 -6.92 4.17
C GLU A 74 8.42 -8.17 3.34
N ALA A 75 8.70 -8.01 2.04
CA ALA A 75 9.12 -9.13 1.20
C ALA A 75 10.47 -9.72 1.64
N GLU A 76 11.44 -8.87 2.00
CA GLU A 76 12.73 -9.31 2.53
C GLU A 76 12.58 -10.04 3.88
N ASP A 77 11.72 -9.53 4.77
CA ASP A 77 11.43 -10.16 6.06
C ASP A 77 10.73 -11.52 5.91
N ILE A 78 9.82 -11.66 4.93
CA ILE A 78 9.21 -12.94 4.57
C ILE A 78 10.29 -13.92 4.10
N THR A 79 11.20 -13.51 3.22
CA THR A 79 12.29 -14.38 2.73
C THR A 79 13.15 -14.88 3.90
N LEU A 80 13.56 -13.99 4.81
CA LEU A 80 14.34 -14.38 6.00
C LEU A 80 13.57 -15.35 6.91
N THR A 81 12.29 -15.10 7.13
CA THR A 81 11.43 -15.98 7.94
C THR A 81 11.25 -17.33 7.27
N MET A 82 11.17 -17.36 5.94
CA MET A 82 11.05 -18.58 5.15
C MET A 82 12.32 -19.44 5.23
N ASP A 83 13.50 -18.83 5.19
CA ASP A 83 14.78 -19.52 5.41
C ASP A 83 14.80 -20.22 6.78
N GLU A 84 14.37 -19.53 7.84
CA GLU A 84 14.27 -20.11 9.19
C GLU A 84 13.27 -21.27 9.24
N VAL A 85 12.14 -21.16 8.54
CA VAL A 85 11.15 -22.25 8.45
C VAL A 85 11.74 -23.48 7.76
N GLN A 86 12.50 -23.30 6.67
CA GLN A 86 13.14 -24.42 5.98
C GLN A 86 14.16 -25.14 6.87
N GLU A 87 14.98 -24.39 7.62
CA GLU A 87 15.93 -24.97 8.58
C GLU A 87 15.20 -25.80 9.65
N LEU A 88 14.11 -25.26 10.22
CA LEU A 88 13.31 -25.96 11.22
C LEU A 88 12.66 -27.24 10.67
N VAL A 89 12.18 -27.21 9.43
CA VAL A 89 11.58 -28.36 8.75
C VAL A 89 12.62 -29.45 8.48
N GLU A 90 13.84 -29.07 8.04
CA GLU A 90 14.92 -30.03 7.81
C GLU A 90 15.36 -30.70 9.12
N ASP A 91 15.53 -29.93 10.19
CA ASP A 91 15.88 -30.44 11.52
C ASP A 91 14.80 -31.40 12.06
N LEU A 92 13.53 -31.00 11.98
CA LEU A 92 12.40 -31.83 12.41
C LEU A 92 12.36 -33.16 11.64
N LYS A 93 12.56 -33.12 10.32
CA LYS A 93 12.61 -34.31 9.46
C LYS A 93 13.76 -35.24 9.86
N LEU A 94 14.96 -34.69 10.10
CA LEU A 94 16.12 -35.47 10.53
C LEU A 94 15.92 -36.14 11.90
N ASP A 95 15.23 -35.48 12.82
CA ASP A 95 14.97 -36.02 14.15
C ASP A 95 13.86 -37.08 14.14
N LEU A 96 12.82 -36.90 13.34
CA LEU A 96 11.79 -37.93 13.13
C LEU A 96 12.35 -39.20 12.48
N LEU A 97 13.33 -39.09 11.57
CA LEU A 97 14.00 -40.26 10.98
C LEU A 97 14.84 -41.07 11.98
N LYS A 98 15.22 -40.48 13.12
CA LYS A 98 15.99 -41.14 14.19
C LYS A 98 15.10 -41.72 15.29
N SER A 99 13.83 -41.34 15.33
CA SER A 99 12.91 -41.61 16.43
C SER A 99 11.77 -42.54 15.99
N GLU A 100 11.37 -43.47 16.85
CA GLU A 100 10.25 -44.39 16.56
C GLU A 100 8.88 -43.76 16.87
N GLU A 101 8.85 -42.71 17.70
CA GLU A 101 7.66 -41.97 18.13
C GLU A 101 7.99 -40.48 18.22
N MET A 102 6.94 -39.64 18.11
CA MET A 102 7.07 -38.20 18.21
C MET A 102 7.04 -37.76 19.69
N ASP A 103 7.97 -36.90 20.08
CA ASP A 103 8.09 -36.36 21.43
C ASP A 103 7.62 -34.90 21.53
N TRP A 104 7.70 -34.36 22.75
CA TRP A 104 7.24 -33.01 23.05
C TRP A 104 8.09 -31.93 22.35
N GLU A 105 9.39 -32.18 22.16
CA GLU A 105 10.30 -31.23 21.51
C GLU A 105 9.93 -31.07 20.03
N GLN A 106 9.70 -32.19 19.34
CA GLN A 106 9.25 -32.22 17.94
C GLN A 106 7.86 -31.58 17.77
N SER A 107 6.98 -31.76 18.76
CA SER A 107 5.66 -31.10 18.77
C SER A 107 5.77 -29.58 18.89
N GLN A 108 6.74 -29.07 19.67
CA GLN A 108 7.01 -27.64 19.77
C GLN A 108 7.60 -27.07 18.49
N GLN A 109 8.56 -27.75 17.87
CA GLN A 109 9.13 -27.34 16.57
C GLN A 109 8.04 -27.26 15.48
N THR A 110 7.10 -28.21 15.47
CA THR A 110 5.97 -28.17 14.54
C THR A 110 5.11 -26.93 14.75
N GLU A 111 4.80 -26.59 16.00
CA GLU A 111 4.01 -25.38 16.32
C GLU A 111 4.77 -24.10 15.94
N GLU A 112 6.09 -24.08 16.12
CA GLU A 112 6.94 -22.96 15.72
C GLU A 112 6.93 -22.73 14.20
N VAL A 113 7.03 -23.80 13.40
CA VAL A 113 6.88 -23.73 11.95
C VAL A 113 5.51 -23.18 11.55
N ILE A 114 4.44 -23.69 12.17
CA ILE A 114 3.07 -23.23 11.90
C ILE A 114 2.92 -21.74 12.24
N GLN A 115 3.41 -21.32 13.40
CA GLN A 115 3.33 -19.91 13.82
C GLN A 115 4.08 -18.99 12.86
N LYS A 116 5.31 -19.34 12.46
CA LYS A 116 6.08 -18.55 11.49
C LYS A 116 5.37 -18.43 10.13
N MET A 117 4.70 -19.50 9.68
CA MET A 117 3.90 -19.45 8.46
C MET A 117 2.64 -18.61 8.60
N GLU A 118 2.00 -18.61 9.78
CA GLU A 118 0.89 -17.71 10.07
C GLU A 118 1.33 -16.24 10.08
N ASP A 119 2.52 -15.95 10.63
CA ASP A 119 3.13 -14.62 10.59
C ASP A 119 3.38 -14.18 9.13
N ILE A 120 3.98 -15.03 8.29
CA ILE A 120 4.16 -14.77 6.84
C ILE A 120 2.83 -14.44 6.17
N PHE A 121 1.74 -15.17 6.46
CA PHE A 121 0.44 -14.87 5.88
C PHE A 121 -0.13 -13.51 6.31
N GLU A 122 0.15 -13.06 7.53
CA GLU A 122 -0.23 -11.72 8.00
C GLU A 122 0.57 -10.64 7.27
N GLN A 123 1.89 -10.83 7.14
CA GLN A 123 2.79 -9.93 6.40
C GLN A 123 2.35 -9.77 4.94
N MET A 124 2.03 -10.87 4.26
CA MET A 124 1.49 -10.83 2.90
C MET A 124 0.16 -10.08 2.79
N ALA A 125 -0.71 -10.19 3.79
CA ALA A 125 -1.97 -9.44 3.80
C ALA A 125 -1.70 -7.93 3.93
N GLN A 126 -0.73 -7.53 4.77
CA GLN A 126 -0.30 -6.14 4.90
C GLN A 126 0.28 -5.61 3.59
N MET A 127 1.17 -6.36 2.91
CA MET A 127 1.67 -6.00 1.58
C MET A 127 0.53 -5.77 0.58
N SER A 128 -0.49 -6.63 0.60
CA SER A 128 -1.66 -6.51 -0.29
C SER A 128 -2.42 -5.21 -0.05
N ASP A 129 -2.66 -4.87 1.22
CA ASP A 129 -3.33 -3.63 1.60
C ASP A 129 -2.51 -2.38 1.20
N VAL A 130 -1.19 -2.42 1.37
CA VAL A 130 -0.28 -1.33 0.96
C VAL A 130 -0.28 -1.17 -0.57
N MET A 131 -0.25 -2.27 -1.33
CA MET A 131 -0.34 -2.24 -2.79
C MET A 131 -1.67 -1.66 -3.29
N ASP A 132 -2.78 -1.99 -2.63
CA ASP A 132 -4.09 -1.38 -2.92
C ASP A 132 -4.09 0.13 -2.65
N ALA A 133 -3.43 0.57 -1.57
CA ALA A 133 -3.28 2.00 -1.27
C ALA A 133 -2.44 2.72 -2.34
N VAL A 134 -1.34 2.10 -2.81
CA VAL A 134 -0.52 2.63 -3.92
C VAL A 134 -1.37 2.78 -5.18
N LYS A 135 -2.13 1.74 -5.54
CA LYS A 135 -3.03 1.77 -6.69
C LYS A 135 -4.07 2.89 -6.60
N GLU A 136 -4.72 3.06 -5.44
CA GLU A 136 -5.69 4.15 -5.25
C GLU A 136 -5.06 5.52 -5.45
N GLN A 137 -3.84 5.74 -4.92
CA GLN A 137 -3.11 6.99 -5.10
C GLN A 137 -2.78 7.27 -6.57
N ILE A 138 -2.37 6.24 -7.31
CA ILE A 138 -2.05 6.34 -8.74
C ILE A 138 -3.31 6.71 -9.54
N GLU A 139 -4.41 5.98 -9.35
CA GLU A 139 -5.67 6.18 -10.08
C GLU A 139 -6.28 7.56 -9.80
N LYS A 140 -6.24 8.02 -8.54
CA LYS A 140 -6.82 9.30 -8.14
C LYS A 140 -6.08 10.50 -8.72
N ASN A 141 -4.77 10.39 -8.89
CA ASN A 141 -3.90 11.51 -9.22
C ASN A 141 -3.31 11.43 -10.64
N ASP A 142 -3.67 10.41 -11.44
CA ASP A 142 -3.17 10.19 -12.82
C ASP A 142 -1.63 10.24 -12.89
N LEU A 143 -0.98 9.61 -11.91
CA LEU A 143 0.47 9.72 -11.70
C LEU A 143 1.26 8.83 -12.64
N LEU A 144 0.73 7.64 -12.97
CA LEU A 144 1.42 6.63 -13.77
C LEU A 144 0.68 6.35 -15.08
N ASN A 145 1.41 5.79 -16.04
CA ASN A 145 0.81 5.36 -17.29
C ASN A 145 -0.04 4.07 -17.15
N GLU A 146 -0.90 3.79 -18.15
CA GLU A 146 -1.76 2.60 -18.16
C GLU A 146 -0.97 1.28 -18.10
N ASN A 147 0.22 1.23 -18.69
CA ASN A 147 1.05 0.02 -18.71
C ASN A 147 1.60 -0.33 -17.33
N LEU A 148 2.03 0.68 -16.57
CA LEU A 148 2.55 0.50 -15.22
C LEU A 148 1.42 0.14 -14.25
N THR A 149 0.23 0.72 -14.45
CA THR A 149 -0.99 0.32 -13.71
C THR A 149 -1.30 -1.17 -13.89
N GLU A 150 -1.24 -1.68 -15.12
CA GLU A 150 -1.43 -3.11 -15.42
C GLU A 150 -0.35 -3.98 -14.76
N LYS A 151 0.91 -3.52 -14.69
CA LYS A 151 1.99 -4.24 -14.01
C LYS A 151 1.75 -4.37 -12.51
N PHE A 152 1.33 -3.30 -11.83
CA PHE A 152 0.96 -3.37 -10.41
C PHE A 152 -0.22 -4.30 -10.16
N GLN A 153 -1.21 -4.35 -11.06
CA GLN A 153 -2.30 -5.32 -10.97
C GLN A 153 -1.80 -6.77 -11.11
N ASN A 154 -0.90 -7.04 -12.06
CA ASN A 154 -0.30 -8.37 -12.21
C ASN A 154 0.53 -8.77 -10.99
N LEU A 155 1.26 -7.83 -10.38
CA LEU A 155 2.01 -8.06 -9.15
C LEU A 155 1.08 -8.40 -7.97
N GLN A 156 -0.05 -7.71 -7.86
CA GLN A 156 -1.07 -8.01 -6.85
C GLN A 156 -1.69 -9.40 -7.07
N GLU A 157 -1.93 -9.80 -8.32
CA GLU A 157 -2.38 -11.16 -8.63
C GLU A 157 -1.33 -12.21 -8.27
N LEU A 158 -0.05 -11.94 -8.51
CA LEU A 158 1.05 -12.83 -8.13
C LEU A 158 1.13 -13.00 -6.61
N LEU A 159 1.07 -11.90 -5.84
CA LEU A 159 1.04 -11.92 -4.39
C LEU A 159 -0.14 -12.77 -3.85
N ASN A 160 -1.32 -12.65 -4.47
CA ASN A 160 -2.48 -13.46 -4.10
C ASN A 160 -2.33 -14.95 -4.46
N GLN A 161 -1.54 -15.28 -5.48
CA GLN A 161 -1.27 -16.66 -5.89
C GLN A 161 -0.26 -17.37 -4.99
N LEU A 162 0.62 -16.63 -4.31
CA LEU A 162 1.57 -17.17 -3.32
C LEU A 162 0.87 -17.88 -2.15
N MET A 163 -0.30 -17.37 -1.70
CA MET A 163 -1.11 -18.02 -0.66
C MET A 163 -1.96 -19.17 -1.23
N THR A 164 -1.32 -20.29 -1.54
CA THR A 164 -1.99 -21.44 -2.13
C THR A 164 -2.86 -22.21 -1.10
N PRO A 165 -4.05 -22.70 -1.49
CA PRO A 165 -4.81 -23.65 -0.69
C PRO A 165 -4.00 -24.88 -0.27
N GLU A 166 -3.09 -25.32 -1.15
CA GLU A 166 -2.19 -26.45 -0.95
C GLU A 166 -1.24 -26.24 0.23
N MET A 167 -0.67 -25.03 0.38
CA MET A 167 0.16 -24.69 1.53
C MET A 167 -0.63 -24.78 2.85
N LYS A 168 -1.86 -24.27 2.86
CA LYS A 168 -2.74 -24.34 4.04
C LYS A 168 -3.12 -25.78 4.40
N GLU A 169 -3.34 -26.62 3.39
CA GLU A 169 -3.60 -28.05 3.60
C GLU A 169 -2.39 -28.76 4.20
N ALA A 170 -1.18 -28.46 3.73
CA ALA A 170 0.06 -29.03 4.27
C ALA A 170 0.26 -28.67 5.75
N LEU A 171 0.02 -27.41 6.13
CA LEU A 171 0.10 -26.96 7.52
C LEU A 171 -0.94 -27.64 8.43
N GLU A 172 -2.17 -27.84 7.94
CA GLU A 172 -3.20 -28.55 8.71
C GLU A 172 -2.84 -30.03 8.88
N LYS A 173 -2.27 -30.68 7.86
CA LYS A 173 -1.75 -32.06 7.98
C LYS A 173 -0.62 -32.16 9.00
N MET A 174 0.29 -31.19 9.06
CA MET A 174 1.32 -31.13 10.10
C MET A 174 0.69 -31.01 11.49
N ARG A 175 -0.31 -30.13 11.65
CA ARG A 175 -1.05 -29.97 12.91
C ARG A 175 -1.74 -31.27 13.35
N GLU A 176 -2.40 -31.97 12.43
CA GLU A 176 -3.04 -33.26 12.69
C GLU A 176 -2.02 -34.34 13.07
N ALA A 177 -0.93 -34.45 12.31
CA ALA A 177 0.14 -35.43 12.58
C ALA A 177 0.80 -35.20 13.95
N ALA A 178 0.99 -33.94 14.35
CA ALA A 178 1.51 -33.60 15.67
C ALA A 178 0.55 -34.00 16.81
N GLN A 179 -0.77 -33.80 16.62
CA GLN A 179 -1.78 -34.20 17.61
C GLN A 179 -1.89 -35.71 17.76
N GLU A 180 -1.77 -36.44 16.65
CA GLU A 180 -1.78 -37.90 16.64
C GLU A 180 -0.46 -38.53 17.07
N MET A 181 0.61 -37.72 17.17
CA MET A 181 1.98 -38.16 17.47
C MET A 181 2.47 -39.26 16.52
N ASP A 182 2.09 -39.15 15.24
CA ASP A 182 2.39 -40.15 14.19
C ASP A 182 3.57 -39.67 13.32
N PRO A 183 4.78 -40.26 13.48
CA PRO A 183 5.97 -39.83 12.73
C PRO A 183 5.86 -40.09 11.23
N GLU A 184 5.19 -41.17 10.80
CA GLU A 184 5.06 -41.48 9.38
C GLU A 184 4.18 -40.45 8.68
N LYS A 185 3.06 -40.08 9.31
CA LYS A 185 2.20 -39.00 8.80
C LYS A 185 2.89 -37.65 8.82
N MET A 186 3.67 -37.36 9.87
CA MET A 186 4.41 -36.10 9.95
C MET A 186 5.45 -36.00 8.84
N LEU A 187 6.22 -37.06 8.57
CA LEU A 187 7.20 -37.08 7.48
C LEU A 187 6.54 -36.83 6.11
N GLN A 188 5.37 -37.42 5.86
CA GLN A 188 4.62 -37.16 4.63
C GLN A 188 4.15 -35.69 4.57
N ALA A 189 3.64 -35.13 5.66
CA ALA A 189 3.20 -33.75 5.71
C ALA A 189 4.37 -32.77 5.49
N LEU A 190 5.54 -33.06 6.06
CA LEU A 190 6.77 -32.26 5.86
C LEU A 190 7.26 -32.32 4.41
N GLU A 191 7.21 -33.48 3.74
CA GLU A 191 7.55 -33.58 2.31
C GLU A 191 6.59 -32.77 1.42
N GLU A 192 5.29 -32.82 1.71
CA GLU A 192 4.30 -32.00 0.99
C GLU A 192 4.52 -30.50 1.26
N PHE A 193 4.82 -30.13 2.50
CA PHE A 193 5.15 -28.75 2.86
C PHE A 193 6.42 -28.26 2.15
N GLU A 194 7.51 -29.02 2.19
CA GLU A 194 8.80 -28.71 1.54
C GLU A 194 8.63 -28.43 0.04
N PHE A 195 7.81 -29.23 -0.64
CA PHE A 195 7.50 -29.00 -2.06
C PHE A 195 6.76 -27.67 -2.30
N ASN A 196 5.76 -27.36 -1.48
CA ASN A 196 4.99 -26.10 -1.60
C ASN A 196 5.84 -24.89 -1.18
N ALA A 197 6.72 -25.08 -0.19
CA ALA A 197 7.65 -24.07 0.31
C ALA A 197 8.64 -23.64 -0.77
N GLN A 198 9.15 -24.58 -1.55
CA GLN A 198 10.05 -24.28 -2.66
C GLN A 198 9.33 -23.47 -3.77
N ASP A 199 8.10 -23.85 -4.14
CA ASP A 199 7.34 -23.06 -5.12
C ASP A 199 7.01 -21.65 -4.60
N PHE A 200 6.68 -21.55 -3.31
CA PHE A 200 6.46 -20.25 -2.65
C PHE A 200 7.69 -19.35 -2.75
N GLU A 201 8.88 -19.86 -2.39
CA GLU A 201 10.14 -19.12 -2.48
C GLU A 201 10.45 -18.68 -3.93
N GLU A 202 10.33 -19.59 -4.90
CA GLU A 202 10.57 -19.28 -6.31
C GLU A 202 9.60 -18.22 -6.86
N GLN A 203 8.34 -18.22 -6.42
CA GLN A 203 7.37 -17.20 -6.81
C GLN A 203 7.58 -15.87 -6.05
N LEU A 204 8.03 -15.90 -4.80
CA LEU A 204 8.37 -14.70 -4.01
C LEU A 204 9.57 -13.98 -4.61
N ASP A 205 10.63 -14.71 -4.97
CA ASP A 205 11.79 -14.15 -5.68
C ASP A 205 11.37 -13.48 -6.99
N ARG A 206 10.51 -14.14 -7.76
CA ARG A 206 9.97 -13.56 -9.00
C ARG A 206 9.15 -12.31 -8.72
N PHE A 207 8.35 -12.30 -7.66
CA PHE A 207 7.59 -11.13 -7.25
C PHE A 207 8.53 -9.96 -6.95
N ILE A 208 9.58 -10.18 -6.15
CA ILE A 208 10.58 -9.18 -5.80
C ILE A 208 11.25 -8.62 -7.07
N GLU A 209 11.75 -9.48 -7.95
CA GLU A 209 12.40 -9.06 -9.21
C GLU A 209 11.46 -8.20 -10.08
N MET A 210 10.20 -8.62 -10.20
CA MET A 210 9.20 -7.89 -10.99
C MET A 210 8.81 -6.57 -10.34
N PHE A 211 8.76 -6.53 -9.01
CA PHE A 211 8.44 -5.34 -8.23
C PHE A 211 9.56 -4.30 -8.36
N GLU A 212 10.82 -4.69 -8.18
CA GLU A 212 11.99 -3.81 -8.40
C GLU A 212 12.01 -3.23 -9.82
N LEU A 213 11.71 -4.04 -10.83
CA LEU A 213 11.62 -3.58 -12.21
C LEU A 213 10.50 -2.55 -12.38
N ALA A 214 9.35 -2.77 -11.74
CA ALA A 214 8.23 -1.83 -11.77
C ALA A 214 8.59 -0.50 -11.07
N MET A 215 9.27 -0.53 -9.91
CA MET A 215 9.78 0.66 -9.23
C MET A 215 10.76 1.44 -10.11
N ALA A 216 11.67 0.75 -10.80
CA ALA A 216 12.61 1.41 -11.71
C ALA A 216 11.90 2.12 -12.87
N GLU A 217 10.84 1.51 -13.41
CA GLU A 217 10.00 2.11 -14.45
C GLU A 217 9.15 3.27 -13.91
N GLN A 218 8.60 3.15 -12.69
CA GLN A 218 7.90 4.20 -11.98
C GLN A 218 8.77 5.45 -11.85
N LYS A 219 10.03 5.31 -11.40
CA LYS A 219 10.95 6.46 -11.27
C LYS A 219 11.23 7.14 -12.60
N MET A 220 11.24 6.40 -13.71
CA MET A 220 11.39 6.98 -15.06
C MET A 220 10.16 7.79 -15.46
N ASP A 221 8.97 7.29 -15.14
CA ASP A 221 7.70 7.98 -15.35
C ASP A 221 7.57 9.24 -14.48
N GLU A 222 8.04 9.18 -13.22
CA GLU A 222 8.15 10.34 -12.34
C GLU A 222 9.05 11.42 -12.97
N ILE A 223 10.25 11.06 -13.42
CA ILE A 223 11.16 12.00 -14.09
C ILE A 223 10.47 12.64 -15.29
N ARG A 224 9.74 11.84 -16.09
CA ARG A 224 8.98 12.35 -17.22
C ARG A 224 7.91 13.35 -16.79
N LYS A 225 7.09 13.04 -15.78
CA LYS A 225 6.04 13.93 -15.25
C LYS A 225 6.64 15.22 -14.67
N LYS A 226 7.75 15.14 -13.94
CA LYS A 226 8.51 16.30 -13.45
C LYS A 226 9.01 17.18 -14.61
N LEU A 227 9.52 16.59 -15.69
CA LEU A 227 9.92 17.34 -16.89
C LEU A 227 8.74 18.00 -17.59
N GLU A 228 7.60 17.32 -17.69
CA GLU A 228 6.35 17.89 -18.25
C GLU A 228 5.88 19.09 -17.41
N GLN A 229 5.90 18.98 -16.08
CA GLN A 229 5.59 20.09 -15.17
C GLN A 229 6.54 21.28 -15.37
N MET A 230 7.85 21.05 -15.40
CA MET A 230 8.84 22.12 -15.63
C MET A 230 8.63 22.85 -16.97
N ILE A 231 8.22 22.12 -18.02
CA ILE A 231 7.90 22.72 -19.32
C ILE A 231 6.65 23.59 -19.22
N GLN A 232 5.61 23.14 -18.51
CA GLN A 232 4.39 23.91 -18.31
C GLN A 232 4.65 25.19 -17.51
N GLU A 233 5.41 25.10 -16.42
CA GLU A 233 5.83 26.26 -15.62
C GLU A 233 6.64 27.26 -16.46
N GLN A 234 7.58 26.77 -17.29
CA GLN A 234 8.33 27.64 -18.19
C GLN A 234 7.42 28.34 -19.22
N GLN A 235 6.43 27.64 -19.77
CA GLN A 235 5.46 28.23 -20.69
C GLN A 235 4.59 29.30 -20.00
N ALA A 236 4.11 29.03 -18.79
CA ALA A 236 3.34 29.98 -17.99
C ALA A 236 4.15 31.26 -17.72
N ILE A 237 5.42 31.12 -17.29
CA ILE A 237 6.32 32.26 -17.09
C ILE A 237 6.54 33.03 -18.40
N MET A 238 6.72 32.33 -19.52
CA MET A 238 6.90 32.97 -20.82
C MET A 238 5.67 33.76 -21.28
N ASP A 239 4.47 33.27 -20.98
CA ASP A 239 3.23 33.95 -21.36
C ASP A 239 2.92 35.13 -20.43
N GLU A 240 3.18 35.01 -19.13
CA GLU A 240 3.11 36.12 -18.18
C GLU A 240 4.09 37.24 -18.57
N LEU A 241 5.34 36.90 -18.94
CA LEU A 241 6.32 37.87 -19.43
C LEU A 241 5.86 38.59 -20.71
N LYS A 242 5.15 37.90 -21.61
CA LYS A 242 4.61 38.51 -22.83
C LYS A 242 3.45 39.46 -22.50
N GLU A 243 2.53 39.07 -21.63
CA GLU A 243 1.44 39.95 -21.18
C GLU A 243 1.97 41.22 -20.50
N ASP A 244 2.96 41.08 -19.61
CA ASP A 244 3.59 42.21 -18.93
C ASP A 244 4.30 43.15 -19.92
N SER A 245 4.99 42.59 -20.93
CA SER A 245 5.63 43.39 -21.97
C SER A 245 4.64 44.18 -22.83
N GLN A 246 3.48 43.59 -23.16
CA GLN A 246 2.41 44.26 -23.90
C GLN A 246 1.75 45.34 -23.06
N SER A 247 1.51 45.09 -21.77
CA SER A 247 1.02 46.06 -20.80
C SER A 247 1.95 47.27 -20.69
N PHE A 248 3.27 47.04 -20.65
CA PHE A 248 4.26 48.11 -20.59
C PHE A 248 4.31 48.95 -21.87
N GLU A 249 4.18 48.32 -23.05
CA GLU A 249 4.11 49.03 -24.34
C GLU A 249 2.82 49.85 -24.49
N GLU A 250 1.68 49.35 -24.04
CA GLU A 250 0.41 50.09 -24.04
C GLU A 250 0.43 51.30 -23.09
N LEU A 251 1.04 51.16 -21.91
CA LEU A 251 1.23 52.26 -20.96
C LEU A 251 2.17 53.33 -21.54
N ALA A 252 3.28 52.92 -22.17
CA ALA A 252 4.24 53.83 -22.81
C ALA A 252 3.64 54.55 -24.04
N ALA A 253 2.72 53.91 -24.77
CA ALA A 253 1.99 54.54 -25.88
C ALA A 253 0.96 55.58 -25.40
N ARG A 254 0.47 55.47 -24.16
CA ARG A 254 -0.51 56.38 -23.56
C ARG A 254 0.09 57.66 -22.98
N GLU A 255 1.40 57.69 -22.74
CA GLU A 255 2.14 58.86 -22.23
C GLU A 255 2.69 59.82 -23.31
N LYS A 256 2.47 59.52 -24.61
CA LYS A 256 2.83 60.39 -25.74
C LYS A 256 1.62 61.14 -26.29
#